data_AF-A0A0B6Z1D3-F1
#
_entry.id   AF-A0A0B6Z1D3-F1
#
_cell.length_a   1.000
_cell.length_b   1.000
_cell.length_c   1.000
_cell.angle_alpha   90.00
_cell.angle_beta   90.00
_cell.angle_gamma   90.00
#
_symmetry.space_group_name_H-M   'P 1'
#
loop_
_entity.id
_entity.type
_entity.pdbx_description
1 polymer ?
#
loop_
_entity_poly.entity_id
_entity_poly.type
_entity_poly.pdbx_seq_one_letter_code
_entity_poly.pdbx_strand_id
1 'polypeptide(L)' 'KYNVAANQIFHPVSGQCLDSDATTHDIFMNTCNQNSKTQQWTFEKPDLEALKKDFENIAS' A
#
# COMPACT_ATOMS: atom_id res chain seq x y z
N LYS A 1 -1.98 -2.13 -5.96
CA LYS A 1 -1.00 -1.20 -6.55
C LYS A 1 -0.10 -0.67 -5.43
N TYR A 2 1.21 -0.52 -5.62
CA TYR A 2 2.11 -0.15 -4.53
C TYR A 2 2.56 1.31 -4.63
N ASN A 3 2.21 2.11 -3.63
CA ASN A 3 2.69 3.49 -3.49
C ASN A 3 4.08 3.47 -2.85
N VAL A 4 5.12 3.64 -3.67
CA VAL A 4 6.51 3.64 -3.22
C VAL A 4 6.82 4.81 -2.26
N ALA A 5 6.13 5.95 -2.40
CA ALA A 5 6.39 7.13 -1.56
C ALA A 5 5.86 6.94 -0.13
N ALA A 6 4.73 6.26 0.02
CA ALA A 6 4.08 6.01 1.32
C ALA A 6 4.33 4.60 1.88
N ASN A 7 4.97 3.71 1.10
CA ASN A 7 5.06 2.28 1.36
C ASN A 7 3.69 1.61 1.59
N GLN A 8 2.68 1.96 0.79
CA GLN A 8 1.31 1.47 0.96
C GLN A 8 0.88 0.57 -0.20
N ILE A 9 0.16 -0.49 0.10
CA ILE A 9 -0.55 -1.28 -0.91
C ILE A 9 -1.95 -0.69 -1.07
N PHE A 10 -2.13 0.10 -2.13
CA PHE A 10 -3.38 0.75 -2.51
C PHE A 10 -4.25 -0.17 -3.38
N HIS A 11 -5.52 -0.28 -3.04
CA HIS A 11 -6.52 -1.00 -3.80
C HIS A 11 -7.35 -0.02 -4.66
N PRO A 12 -7.08 0.09 -5.98
CA PRO A 12 -7.62 1.15 -6.82
C PRO A 12 -9.14 1.10 -6.99
N VAL A 13 -9.76 -0.08 -6.86
CA VAL A 13 -11.21 -0.23 -7.02
C VAL A 13 -11.97 0.31 -5.80
N SER A 14 -11.46 0.10 -4.59
CA SER A 14 -12.12 0.58 -3.36
C SER A 14 -11.59 1.91 -2.86
N GLY A 15 -10.45 2.40 -3.36
CA GLY A 15 -9.78 3.59 -2.85
C GLY A 15 -9.18 3.41 -1.44
N GLN A 16 -9.02 2.17 -0.99
CA GLN A 16 -8.52 1.83 0.35
C GLN A 16 -7.10 1.26 0.30
N CYS A 17 -6.46 1.17 1.47
CA CYS A 17 -5.12 0.61 1.63
C CYS A 17 -5.17 -0.68 2.45
N LEU A 18 -4.23 -1.59 2.18
CA LEU A 18 -4.02 -2.78 2.98
C LEU A 18 -3.54 -2.37 4.38
N ASP A 19 -4.23 -2.86 5.40
CA ASP A 19 -3.99 -2.61 6.81
C ASP A 19 -3.89 -3.95 7.57
N SER A 20 -3.32 -3.91 8.76
CA SER A 20 -3.17 -5.09 9.62
C SER A 20 -3.50 -4.77 11.07
N ASP A 21 -4.04 -5.76 11.79
CA ASP A 21 -4.21 -5.71 13.23
C ASP A 21 -3.24 -6.70 13.89
N ALA A 22 -2.30 -6.19 14.67
CA ALA A 22 -1.29 -7.01 15.35
C ALA A 22 -1.87 -7.89 16.47
N THR A 23 -3.07 -7.56 16.96
CA THR A 23 -3.78 -8.27 18.03
C THR A 23 -4.56 -9.46 17.49
N THR A 24 -5.32 -9.25 16.41
CA THR A 24 -6.13 -10.31 15.80
C THR A 24 -5.38 -11.09 14.72
N HIS A 25 -4.23 -10.57 14.27
CA HIS A 25 -3.43 -11.07 13.14
C HIS A 25 -4.17 -11.02 11.80
N ASP A 26 -5.20 -10.19 11.69
CA ASP A 26 -5.96 -10.02 10.46
C ASP A 26 -5.30 -9.02 9.51
N ILE A 27 -5.55 -9.24 8.23
CA ILE A 27 -5.21 -8.32 7.14
C ILE A 27 -6.51 -7.91 6.45
N PHE A 28 -6.74 -6.61 6.32
CA PHE A 28 -7.98 -6.06 5.81
C PHE A 28 -7.75 -4.78 4.99
N MET A 29 -8.81 -4.28 4.36
CA MET A 29 -8.79 -2.98 3.70
C MET A 29 -9.30 -1.90 4.65
N ASN A 30 -8.62 -0.77 4.69
CA ASN A 30 -9.01 0.37 5.50
C ASN A 30 -8.76 1.70 4.76
N THR A 31 -9.33 2.79 5.28
CA THR A 31 -9.02 4.13 4.79
C THR A 31 -7.50 4.36 4.85
N CYS A 32 -6.94 4.84 3.74
CA CYS A 32 -5.50 5.06 3.64
C CYS A 32 -5.03 6.11 4.65
N ASN A 33 -4.05 5.75 5.48
CA ASN A 33 -3.41 6.64 6.44
C ASN A 33 -1.88 6.46 6.36
N GLN A 34 -1.20 7.45 5.79
CA GLN A 34 0.25 7.43 5.59
C GLN A 34 1.05 7.39 6.90
N ASN A 35 0.44 7.85 8.01
CA ASN A 35 1.07 7.83 9.32
C ASN A 35 0.88 6.48 10.04
N SER A 36 -0.01 5.61 9.54
CA SER A 36 -0.24 4.30 10.16
C SER A 36 0.87 3.32 9.82
N LYS A 37 1.54 2.78 10.83
CA LYS A 37 2.58 1.76 10.65
C LYS A 37 2.05 0.42 10.16
N THR A 38 0.80 0.09 10.49
CA THR A 38 0.13 -1.14 10.05
C THR A 38 -0.26 -1.14 8.57
N GLN A 39 -0.15 0.03 7.92
CA GLN A 39 -0.33 0.20 6.48
C GLN A 39 1.00 0.39 5.72
N GLN A 40 2.15 0.31 6.40
CA GLN A 40 3.48 0.45 5.79
C GLN A 40 4.08 -0.94 5.53
N TRP A 41 4.15 -1.32 4.25
CA TRP A 41 4.57 -2.64 3.80
C TRP A 41 5.92 -2.56 3.09
N THR A 42 6.83 -3.48 3.39
CA THR A 42 8.14 -3.57 2.73
C THR A 42 8.27 -4.87 1.95
N PHE A 43 8.87 -4.78 0.76
CA PHE A 43 9.27 -5.93 -0.02
C PHE A 43 10.80 -6.05 0.05
N GLU A 44 11.33 -7.26 0.11
CA GLU A 44 12.77 -7.48 0.28
C GLU A 44 13.57 -7.05 -0.97
N LYS A 45 13.03 -7.32 -2.17
CA LYS A 45 13.69 -7.06 -3.45
C LYS A 45 12.71 -6.52 -4.50
N PRO A 46 12.17 -5.31 -4.31
CA PRO A 46 11.26 -4.71 -5.28
C PRO A 46 12.02 -4.11 -6.47
N ASP A 47 11.44 -4.24 -7.67
CA ASP A 47 11.80 -3.38 -8.80
C ASP A 47 11.12 -2.01 -8.61
N LEU A 48 11.86 -1.06 -8.04
CA LEU A 48 11.31 0.26 -7.71
C LEU A 48 10.92 1.08 -8.94
N GLU A 49 11.57 0.88 -10.09
CA GLU A 49 11.22 1.62 -11.31
C GLU A 49 9.89 1.11 -11.88
N ALA A 50 9.73 -0.21 -11.95
CA ALA A 50 8.48 -0.82 -12.38
C ALA A 50 7.31 -0.41 -11.47
N LEU A 51 7.51 -0.39 -10.15
CA LEU A 51 6.47 -0.01 -9.18
C LEU A 51 6.07 1.46 -9.29
N LYS A 52 7.02 2.38 -9.46
CA LYS A 52 6.71 3.81 -9.67
C LYS A 52 5.90 4.01 -10.94
N LYS A 53 6.35 3.44 -12.06
CA LYS A 53 5.66 3.52 -13.35
C LYS A 53 4.24 2.94 -13.27
N ASP A 54 4.07 1.80 -12.59
CA ASP A 54 2.76 1.17 -12.44
C ASP A 54 1.79 1.99 -11.58
N PHE A 55 2.30 2.74 -10.61
CA PHE A 55 1.52 3.57 -9.71
C PHE A 55 1.10 4.91 -10.34
N GLU A 56 1.96 5.52 -11.17
CA GLU A 56 1.65 6.74 -11.92
C GLU A 56 0.43 6.59 -12.83
N ASN A 57 0.21 5.39 -13.39
CA ASN A 57 -0.94 5.07 -14.25
C ASN A 57 -2.30 5.03 -13.52
N ILE A 58 -2.33 5.29 -12.21
CA ILE A 58 -3.57 5.37 -11.40
C ILE A 58 -3.93 6.83 -11.10
N ALA A 59 -2.95 7.74 -11.15
CA ALA A 59 -3.12 9.16 -10.86
C ALA A 59 -3.50 9.98 -12.11
N SER A 60 -3.63 9.32 -13.27
CA SER A 60 -4.08 9.86 -14.57
C SER A 60 -5.51 9.46 -14.87
#